data_AF-A0A966Q1X9-F1
#
_entry.id   AF-A0A966Q1X9-F1
#
_cell.length_a   1.000
_cell.length_b   1.000
_cell.length_c   1.000
_cell.angle_alpha   90.00
_cell.angle_beta   90.00
_cell.angle_gamma   90.00
#
_symmetry.space_group_name_H-M   'P 1'
#
loop_
_entity.id
_entity.type
_entity.pdbx_description
1 polymer ?
#
loop_
_entity_poly.entity_id
_entity_poly.type
_entity_poly.pdbx_seq_one_letter_code
_entity_poly.pdbx_strand_id
1 'polypeptide(L)' 'MLSVGSDWISQLYYLEHSQVVFTEEFLAKRGECCGSKCRHCPYEPKHEKGTIKLNKSYESRS' A
#
# COMPACT_ATOMS: atom_id res chain seq x y z
N MET A 1 -3.95 24.40 -22.16
CA MET A 1 -5.02 23.41 -21.98
C MET A 1 -4.48 22.00 -22.22
N LEU A 2 -3.45 21.64 -21.45
CA LEU A 2 -3.00 20.26 -21.22
C LEU A 2 -2.46 20.24 -19.79
N SER A 3 -3.37 20.33 -18.83
CA SER A 3 -3.06 20.13 -17.41
C SER A 3 -2.90 18.63 -17.16
N VAL A 4 -1.89 18.01 -17.77
CA VAL A 4 -1.43 16.69 -17.33
C VAL A 4 -0.58 16.94 -16.09
N GLY A 5 -1.23 16.91 -14.93
CA GLY A 5 -0.61 17.09 -13.63
C GLY A 5 0.50 16.06 -13.43
N SER A 6 1.72 16.49 -13.69
CA SER A 6 2.97 15.83 -13.35
C SER A 6 3.17 15.89 -11.84
N ASP A 7 2.51 15.02 -11.06
CA ASP A 7 2.65 15.08 -9.59
C ASP A 7 2.46 13.76 -8.80
N TRP A 8 2.38 12.56 -9.40
CA TRP A 8 1.84 11.40 -8.64
C TRP A 8 2.62 10.08 -8.74
N ILE A 9 3.96 10.10 -8.76
CA ILE A 9 4.76 8.94 -8.31
C ILE A 9 5.01 9.12 -6.81
N SER A 10 3.94 9.12 -6.01
CA SER A 10 4.10 9.02 -4.55
C SER A 10 4.72 7.67 -4.22
N GLN A 11 5.80 7.69 -3.45
CA GLN A 11 6.75 6.60 -3.28
C GLN A 11 6.09 5.29 -2.80
N LEU A 12 5.89 4.34 -3.73
CA LEU A 12 5.26 3.04 -3.49
C LEU A 12 6.17 2.05 -2.73
N TYR A 13 7.48 2.28 -2.76
CA TYR A 13 8.45 1.48 -2.04
C TYR A 13 9.70 2.32 -1.76
N TYR A 14 10.49 1.87 -0.80
CA TYR A 14 11.81 2.41 -0.51
C TYR A 14 12.81 1.29 -0.23
N LEU A 15 14.10 1.60 -0.33
CA LEU A 15 15.17 0.67 -0.01
C LEU A 15 15.63 0.90 1.44
N GLU A 16 15.64 -0.17 2.22
CA GLU A 16 16.15 -0.20 3.60
C GLU A 16 17.16 -1.33 3.69
N HIS A 17 18.43 -1.04 4.01
CA HIS A 17 19.48 -2.05 4.15
C HIS A 17 19.53 -3.09 3.01
N SER A 18 19.48 -2.62 1.76
CA SER A 18 19.44 -3.48 0.55
C SER A 18 18.20 -4.37 0.42
N GLN A 19 17.15 -4.12 1.18
CA GLN A 19 15.85 -4.76 1.08
C GLN A 19 14.80 -3.76 0.55
N VAL A 20 13.88 -4.25 -0.27
CA VAL A 20 12.75 -3.45 -0.77
C VAL A 20 11.63 -3.49 0.27
N VAL A 21 11.24 -2.32 0.75
CA VAL A 21 10.12 -2.15 1.68
C VAL A 21 8.96 -1.47 0.96
N PHE A 22 7.85 -2.18 0.84
CA PHE A 22 6.62 -1.67 0.22
C PHE A 22 5.83 -0.81 1.21
N THR A 23 5.28 0.29 0.71
CA THR A 23 4.38 1.15 1.50
C THR A 23 2.98 0.58 1.53
N GLU A 24 2.19 1.08 2.49
CA GLU A 24 0.76 0.77 2.59
C GLU A 24 -0.02 1.14 1.32
N GLU A 25 0.36 2.22 0.62
CA GLU A 25 -0.29 2.64 -0.63
C GLU A 25 -0.04 1.63 -1.76
N PHE A 26 1.18 1.09 -1.87
CA PHE A 26 1.47 0.02 -2.82
C PHE A 26 0.68 -1.25 -2.49
N LEU A 27 0.65 -1.62 -1.22
CA LEU A 27 -0.09 -2.79 -0.77
C LEU A 27 -1.59 -2.62 -1.01
N ALA A 28 -2.16 -1.44 -0.80
CA ALA A 28 -3.57 -1.17 -1.06
C ALA A 28 -3.88 -1.15 -2.57
N LYS A 29 -3.02 -0.53 -3.40
CA LYS A 29 -3.13 -0.55 -4.87
C LYS A 29 -3.05 -1.96 -5.46
N ARG A 30 -2.35 -2.89 -4.79
CA ARG A 30 -2.33 -4.32 -5.17
C ARG A 30 -3.73 -4.95 -5.09
N GLY A 31 -4.61 -4.45 -4.22
CA GLY A 31 -6.00 -4.85 -4.13
C GLY A 31 -6.29 -6.07 -3.24
N GLU A 32 -5.27 -6.85 -2.85
CA GLU A 32 -5.44 -7.98 -1.93
C GLU A 32 -4.25 -8.18 -0.97
N CYS A 33 -4.56 -8.66 0.23
CA CYS A 33 -3.55 -9.07 1.20
C CYS A 33 -2.86 -10.36 0.75
N CYS A 34 -1.53 -10.35 0.75
CA CYS A 34 -0.71 -11.49 0.34
C CYS A 34 -0.44 -12.52 1.44
N GLY A 35 -0.76 -12.22 2.71
CA GLY A 35 -0.48 -13.09 3.85
C GLY A 35 0.99 -13.11 4.32
N SER A 36 1.88 -12.31 3.73
CA SER A 36 3.33 -12.32 4.02
C SER A 36 3.75 -11.61 5.32
N LYS A 37 2.81 -11.33 6.23
CA LYS A 37 3.07 -10.67 7.53
C LYS A 37 3.82 -9.32 7.42
N CYS A 38 3.45 -8.51 6.44
CA CYS A 38 4.07 -7.21 6.16
C CYS A 38 3.93 -6.22 7.34
N ARG A 39 4.96 -5.39 7.59
CA ARG A 39 4.94 -4.39 8.67
C ARG A 39 3.86 -3.31 8.48
N HIS A 40 3.69 -2.81 7.25
CA HIS A 40 2.73 -1.75 6.91
C HIS A 40 1.47 -2.30 6.23
N CYS A 41 0.93 -3.43 6.70
CA CYS A 41 -0.26 -4.05 6.10
C CYS A 41 -1.50 -3.12 6.27
N PRO A 42 -2.11 -2.63 5.17
CA PRO A 42 -3.28 -1.75 5.25
C PRO A 42 -4.60 -2.53 5.42
N TYR A 43 -4.55 -3.86 5.40
CA TYR A 43 -5.74 -4.73 5.41
C TYR A 43 -6.19 -5.14 6.81
N GLU A 44 -7.50 -5.41 6.95
CA GLU A 44 -8.14 -5.90 8.16
C GLU A 44 -9.16 -7.02 7.82
N PRO A 45 -9.01 -8.26 8.34
CA PRO A 45 -8.01 -8.72 9.31
C PRO A 45 -6.57 -8.71 8.75
N LYS A 46 -5.60 -8.43 9.64
CA LYS A 46 -4.19 -8.30 9.23
C LYS A 46 -3.62 -9.65 8.80
N HIS A 47 -2.88 -9.65 7.69
CA HIS A 47 -2.09 -10.78 7.19
C HIS A 47 -2.91 -12.03 6.83
N GLU A 48 -4.20 -11.86 6.56
CA GLU A 48 -5.04 -12.93 6.03
C GLU A 48 -5.03 -12.88 4.50
N LYS A 49 -4.63 -13.98 3.86
CA LYS A 49 -4.45 -14.02 2.40
C LYS A 49 -5.81 -13.88 1.71
N GLY A 50 -5.90 -12.98 0.73
CA GLY A 50 -7.14 -12.72 -0.01
C GLY A 50 -8.06 -11.69 0.65
N THR A 51 -7.66 -11.10 1.78
CA THR A 51 -8.40 -9.98 2.36
C THR A 51 -8.28 -8.75 1.47
N ILE A 52 -9.43 -8.21 1.05
CA ILE A 52 -9.52 -6.97 0.25
C ILE A 52 -9.91 -5.76 1.10
N LYS A 53 -10.35 -6.00 2.33
CA LYS A 53 -10.85 -4.96 3.23
C LYS A 53 -9.70 -4.13 3.81
N LEU A 54 -9.69 -2.85 3.50
CA LEU A 54 -8.74 -1.88 4.04
C LEU A 54 -9.14 -1.45 5.45
N ASN A 55 -8.15 -1.06 6.24
CA ASN A 55 -8.35 -0.56 7.59
C ASN A 55 -8.86 0.89 7.55
N LYS A 56 -9.51 1.32 8.63
CA LYS A 56 -10.07 2.67 8.72
C LYS A 56 -9.01 3.77 8.57
N SER A 57 -7.79 3.52 9.03
CA SER A 57 -6.69 4.50 8.92
C SER A 57 -6.28 4.78 7.48
N TYR A 58 -6.32 3.78 6.60
CA TYR A 58 -6.01 3.95 5.18
C TYR A 58 -7.19 4.58 4.43
N GLU A 59 -8.41 4.14 4.72
CA GLU A 59 -9.64 4.67 4.08
C GLU A 59 -9.81 6.17 4.35
N SER A 60 -9.46 6.66 5.55
CA SER A 60 -9.54 8.09 5.88
C SER A 60 -8.53 8.97 5.14
N ARG A 61 -7.54 8.38 4.47
CA ARG A 61 -6.42 9.06 3.83
C ARG A 61 -6.45 8.99 2.30
N SER A 62 -7.41 8.23 1.75
CA SER A 62 -7.66 8.06 0.30
C SER A 62 -8.76 9.00 -0.21
#